data_AF-A0A0D7DY20-F1
#
_entry.id   AF-A0A0D7DY20-F1
#
_cell.length_a   1.000
_cell.length_b   1.000
_cell.length_c   1.000
_cell.angle_alpha   90.00
_cell.angle_beta   90.00
_cell.angle_gamma   90.00
#
_symmetry.space_group_name_H-M   'P 1'
#
loop_
_entity.id
_entity.type
_entity.pdbx_description
1 polymer ?
#
loop_
_entity_poly.entity_id
_entity_poly.type
_entity_poly.pdbx_seq_one_letter_code
_entity_poly.pdbx_strand_id
1 'polypeptide(L)'
;MTRPRFVRRLLLGLLPATAMSLGIVGAWAQSPPPAKPPAADTPAAPAPEAAPPASSTTPPAATDTPATDTPAMPPAAPQAPPVAGTATQPPAETADAFGEETTLQPKTVVILSNKATWETAFETLTDSFKTVKTLLDKQGIKADGNPMIVYTSTDDAGFTFQAEIPVAQEPKNLGSNMSIGKSPDGKALKFVHRGSYDNMDNTYEAITNYLDDKKLEAKDTFFEEYLTDPLTTAEDKLVINVYVPLK
;
A
#
# COMPACT_ATOMS: atom_id res chain seq x y z
N MET A 1 -5.55 -4.33 -31.43
CA MET A 1 -5.67 -2.98 -30.83
C MET A 1 -4.66 -2.85 -29.71
N THR A 2 -3.51 -2.25 -30.00
CA THR A 2 -2.37 -2.12 -29.08
C THR A 2 -2.42 -0.70 -28.49
N ARG A 3 -2.63 -0.56 -27.18
CA ARG A 3 -2.58 0.76 -26.51
C ARG A 3 -1.12 1.06 -26.10
N PRO A 4 -0.57 2.24 -26.41
CA PRO A 4 0.75 2.60 -25.93
C PRO A 4 0.68 3.04 -24.47
N ARG A 5 1.54 2.46 -23.63
CA ARG A 5 1.81 2.92 -22.27
C ARG A 5 2.67 4.18 -22.35
N PHE A 6 2.11 5.34 -22.03
CA PHE A 6 2.89 6.56 -21.80
C PHE A 6 3.36 6.56 -20.36
N VAL A 7 4.55 6.00 -20.12
CA VAL A 7 5.30 6.22 -18.87
C VAL A 7 5.92 7.60 -18.98
N ARG A 8 5.32 8.60 -18.33
CA ARG A 8 5.92 9.93 -18.23
C ARG A 8 6.98 9.89 -17.13
N ARG A 9 8.22 9.64 -17.56
CA ARG A 9 9.43 9.77 -16.73
C ARG A 9 9.48 11.17 -16.13
N LEU A 10 9.46 11.27 -14.80
CA LEU A 10 9.91 12.46 -14.09
C LEU A 10 11.44 12.51 -14.23
N LEU A 11 11.93 13.34 -15.15
CA LEU A 11 13.35 13.58 -15.33
C LEU A 11 13.86 14.43 -14.17
N LEU A 12 14.64 13.83 -13.28
CA LEU A 12 15.48 14.52 -12.30
C LEU A 12 16.68 15.13 -13.04
N GLY A 13 16.64 16.44 -13.27
CA GLY A 13 17.67 17.21 -13.95
C GLY A 13 18.85 17.56 -13.03
N LEU A 14 20.05 17.25 -13.51
CA LEU A 14 21.39 17.53 -12.93
C LEU A 14 21.70 19.02 -12.76
N LEU A 15 22.50 19.35 -11.73
CA LEU A 15 23.44 20.47 -11.73
C LEU A 15 24.78 20.03 -11.12
N PRO A 16 25.87 19.94 -11.91
CA PRO A 16 27.23 19.86 -11.39
C PRO A 16 27.83 21.27 -11.32
N ALA A 17 28.19 21.73 -10.12
CA ALA A 17 29.05 22.89 -9.92
C ALA A 17 30.51 22.43 -9.84
N THR A 18 31.28 22.73 -10.88
CA THR A 18 32.73 22.55 -10.94
C THR A 18 33.43 23.75 -10.33
N ALA A 19 34.31 23.53 -9.34
CA ALA A 19 35.63 24.17 -9.20
C ALA A 19 36.24 23.81 -7.83
N MET A 20 37.41 23.16 -7.81
CA MET A 20 38.71 23.82 -7.61
C MET A 20 39.76 22.78 -7.17
N SER A 21 40.90 22.86 -7.85
CA SER A 21 42.04 21.95 -7.81
C SER A 21 42.78 21.96 -6.46
N LEU A 22 43.25 20.80 -6.00
CA LEU A 22 44.51 20.68 -5.26
C LEU A 22 45.07 19.27 -5.48
N GLY A 23 46.29 19.20 -6.02
CA GLY A 23 46.98 17.95 -6.29
C GLY A 23 47.54 17.30 -5.03
N ILE A 24 47.65 15.97 -5.06
CA ILE A 24 48.72 15.17 -4.47
C ILE A 24 48.84 13.90 -5.33
N VAL A 25 50.07 13.61 -5.72
CA VAL A 25 50.51 12.43 -6.46
C VAL A 25 50.48 11.21 -5.54
N GLY A 26 49.86 10.12 -5.98
CA GLY A 26 49.85 8.84 -5.26
C GLY A 26 49.35 7.72 -6.16
N ALA A 27 50.27 7.12 -6.92
CA ALA A 27 50.02 6.04 -7.85
C ALA A 27 49.65 4.74 -7.11
N TRP A 28 48.39 4.33 -7.15
CA TRP A 28 47.93 3.01 -6.75
C TRP A 28 47.31 2.28 -7.94
N ALA A 29 47.62 0.99 -8.02
CA ALA A 29 47.55 0.11 -9.17
C ALA A 29 46.16 -0.01 -9.82
N GLN A 30 46.16 -0.02 -11.16
CA GLN A 30 45.01 -0.38 -11.99
C GLN A 30 44.72 -1.88 -11.87
N SER A 31 43.53 -2.24 -11.40
CA SER A 31 42.98 -3.58 -11.59
C SER A 31 42.32 -3.69 -12.97
N PRO A 32 42.53 -4.78 -13.73
CA PRO A 32 41.96 -4.95 -15.06
C PRO A 32 40.43 -5.18 -15.02
N PRO A 33 39.69 -4.79 -16.06
CA PRO A 33 38.23 -4.97 -16.13
C PRO A 33 37.86 -6.46 -16.29
N PRO A 34 36.71 -6.91 -15.76
CA PRO A 34 36.23 -8.27 -15.95
C PRO A 34 35.80 -8.51 -17.41
N ALA A 35 36.13 -9.71 -17.89
CA ALA A 35 35.88 -10.18 -19.24
C ALA A 35 34.38 -10.34 -19.56
N LYS A 36 34.06 -10.03 -20.83
CA LYS A 36 32.74 -10.16 -21.47
C LYS A 36 32.28 -11.64 -21.48
N PRO A 37 31.01 -11.95 -21.17
CA PRO A 37 30.48 -13.30 -21.35
C PRO A 37 30.35 -13.64 -22.84
N PRO A 38 30.65 -14.89 -23.27
CA PRO A 38 30.31 -15.34 -24.60
C PRO A 38 28.80 -15.61 -24.71
N ALA A 39 28.22 -15.18 -25.82
CA ALA A 39 26.89 -15.57 -26.26
C ALA A 39 26.84 -17.07 -26.51
N ALA A 40 25.75 -17.71 -26.06
CA ALA A 40 25.42 -19.07 -26.44
C ALA A 40 23.92 -19.16 -26.75
N ASP A 41 23.72 -19.62 -27.97
CA ASP A 41 22.55 -19.94 -28.77
C ASP A 41 21.23 -20.29 -28.07
N THR A 42 20.17 -19.75 -28.66
CA THR A 42 18.78 -20.21 -28.54
C THR A 42 18.55 -21.38 -29.50
N PRO A 43 18.02 -22.52 -29.03
CA PRO A 43 17.34 -23.47 -29.91
C PRO A 43 15.83 -23.46 -29.69
N ALA A 44 15.14 -23.09 -30.77
CA ALA A 44 13.93 -23.70 -31.33
C ALA A 44 12.80 -24.18 -30.39
N ALA A 45 11.66 -23.50 -30.53
CA ALA A 45 10.33 -24.05 -30.30
C ALA A 45 9.99 -25.18 -31.30
N PRO A 46 9.15 -26.14 -30.90
CA PRO A 46 8.21 -26.76 -31.81
C PRO A 46 6.77 -26.45 -31.41
N ALA A 47 5.99 -25.99 -32.39
CA ALA A 47 4.54 -26.13 -32.40
C ALA A 47 4.16 -27.62 -32.49
N PRO A 48 2.90 -27.96 -32.17
CA PRO A 48 2.10 -28.51 -33.26
C PRO A 48 0.68 -27.94 -33.39
N GLU A 49 0.21 -28.19 -34.60
CA GLU A 49 -0.92 -27.73 -35.38
C GLU A 49 -2.22 -28.51 -35.11
N ALA A 50 -3.38 -27.85 -35.33
CA ALA A 50 -4.72 -28.30 -35.78
C ALA A 50 -5.41 -29.54 -35.12
N ALA A 51 -6.74 -29.68 -34.98
CA ALA A 51 -7.91 -29.11 -35.65
C ALA A 51 -9.21 -29.33 -34.81
N PRO A 52 -10.36 -28.74 -35.17
CA PRO A 52 -11.69 -28.83 -34.50
C PRO A 52 -12.64 -29.82 -35.25
N PRO A 53 -14.00 -29.73 -35.20
CA PRO A 53 -14.99 -29.45 -34.14
C PRO A 53 -16.04 -30.59 -34.02
N ALA A 54 -16.96 -30.54 -33.05
CA ALA A 54 -18.24 -31.25 -33.14
C ALA A 54 -19.39 -30.43 -32.52
N SER A 55 -20.47 -30.33 -33.30
CA SER A 55 -21.66 -29.50 -33.13
C SER A 55 -22.78 -30.18 -32.31
N SER A 56 -23.86 -29.40 -32.13
CA SER A 56 -25.28 -29.79 -31.99
C SER A 56 -25.72 -30.38 -30.63
N THR A 57 -26.90 -30.10 -30.05
CA THR A 57 -28.16 -29.48 -30.52
C THR A 57 -29.08 -29.18 -29.32
N THR A 58 -30.05 -28.30 -29.57
CA THR A 58 -31.11 -27.69 -28.74
C THR A 58 -32.31 -28.64 -28.38
N PRO A 59 -33.33 -28.18 -27.60
CA PRO A 59 -34.22 -28.95 -26.69
C PRO A 59 -35.58 -29.36 -27.31
N PRO A 60 -36.56 -29.89 -26.53
CA PRO A 60 -37.67 -29.00 -26.07
C PRO A 60 -38.31 -29.34 -24.71
N ALA A 61 -38.98 -28.35 -24.11
CA ALA A 61 -39.88 -28.48 -22.97
C ALA A 61 -41.34 -28.55 -23.45
N ALA A 62 -42.13 -29.46 -22.88
CA ALA A 62 -43.54 -29.70 -23.22
C ALA A 62 -44.49 -28.99 -22.23
N THR A 63 -45.29 -28.10 -22.81
CA THR A 63 -46.75 -27.86 -22.68
C THR A 63 -47.57 -28.43 -21.51
N ASP A 64 -48.33 -27.49 -20.92
CA ASP A 64 -49.78 -27.48 -20.66
C ASP A 64 -50.43 -28.22 -19.49
N THR A 65 -51.23 -27.43 -18.77
CA THR A 65 -52.18 -27.71 -17.69
C THR A 65 -53.45 -28.41 -18.22
N PRO A 66 -54.32 -29.02 -17.38
CA PRO A 66 -55.52 -28.27 -16.94
C PRO A 66 -56.07 -28.61 -15.54
N ALA A 67 -56.85 -27.66 -15.01
CA ALA A 67 -57.48 -27.61 -13.70
C ALA A 67 -58.93 -28.14 -13.67
N THR A 68 -59.44 -28.55 -12.50
CA THR A 68 -60.77 -28.30 -11.88
C THR A 68 -60.85 -29.13 -10.57
N ASP A 69 -61.47 -28.74 -9.45
CA ASP A 69 -62.79 -28.14 -9.31
C ASP A 69 -63.10 -27.63 -7.87
N THR A 70 -63.88 -26.53 -7.81
CA THR A 70 -64.90 -26.11 -6.80
C THR A 70 -64.54 -25.65 -5.35
N PRO A 71 -65.40 -24.84 -4.65
CA PRO A 71 -65.03 -23.54 -4.07
C PRO A 71 -65.51 -23.31 -2.61
N ALA A 72 -65.22 -22.11 -2.09
CA ALA A 72 -66.00 -21.29 -1.13
C ALA A 72 -65.26 -20.84 0.15
N MET A 73 -64.73 -19.61 0.13
CA MET A 73 -65.06 -18.53 1.10
C MET A 73 -64.40 -17.19 0.69
N PRO A 74 -65.08 -16.03 0.80
CA PRO A 74 -64.54 -14.69 0.51
C PRO A 74 -64.11 -13.94 1.80
N PRO A 75 -63.53 -12.73 1.71
CA PRO A 75 -62.11 -12.44 1.50
C PRO A 75 -61.43 -11.93 2.80
N ALA A 76 -60.26 -12.46 3.15
CA ALA A 76 -59.34 -11.82 4.08
C ALA A 76 -58.16 -11.24 3.28
N ALA A 77 -57.79 -10.00 3.61
CA ALA A 77 -56.83 -9.17 2.90
C ALA A 77 -55.50 -9.88 2.56
N PRO A 78 -54.81 -9.51 1.46
CA PRO A 78 -53.54 -10.13 1.07
C PRO A 78 -52.48 -9.93 2.16
N GLN A 79 -52.14 -11.00 2.88
CA GLN A 79 -50.88 -11.07 3.60
C GLN A 79 -49.80 -11.36 2.57
N ALA A 80 -48.87 -10.42 2.43
CA ALA A 80 -47.67 -10.59 1.61
C ALA A 80 -46.89 -11.84 2.06
N PRO A 81 -46.25 -12.57 1.12
CA PRO A 81 -45.44 -13.74 1.46
C PRO A 81 -44.32 -13.38 2.44
N PRO A 82 -43.89 -14.31 3.31
CA PRO A 82 -42.79 -14.05 4.22
C PRO A 82 -41.55 -13.81 3.37
N VAL A 83 -41.03 -12.58 3.43
CA VAL A 83 -39.77 -12.21 2.83
C VAL A 83 -38.72 -13.11 3.46
N ALA A 84 -38.15 -14.00 2.66
CA ALA A 84 -36.98 -14.80 3.03
C ALA A 84 -35.97 -13.84 3.65
N GLY A 85 -35.48 -14.22 4.85
CA GLY A 85 -34.65 -13.38 5.69
C GLY A 85 -33.57 -12.67 4.89
N THR A 86 -33.60 -11.34 4.95
CA THR A 86 -32.42 -10.53 4.71
C THR A 86 -31.36 -11.06 5.67
N ALA A 87 -30.44 -11.86 5.14
CA ALA A 87 -29.14 -12.03 5.77
C ALA A 87 -28.62 -10.61 6.00
N THR A 88 -28.49 -10.24 7.27
CA THR A 88 -27.87 -9.01 7.70
C THR A 88 -26.49 -9.00 7.09
N GLN A 89 -26.32 -8.31 5.95
CA GLN A 89 -24.99 -7.93 5.51
C GLN A 89 -24.36 -7.19 6.69
N PRO A 90 -23.09 -7.46 7.02
CA PRO A 90 -22.36 -6.59 7.94
C PRO A 90 -22.57 -5.14 7.47
N PRO A 91 -22.64 -4.15 8.38
CA PRO A 91 -22.78 -2.77 7.99
C PRO A 91 -21.80 -2.52 6.85
N ALA A 92 -22.30 -2.09 5.68
CA ALA A 92 -21.42 -1.58 4.65
C ALA A 92 -20.55 -0.54 5.35
N GLU A 93 -19.26 -0.84 5.50
CA GLU A 93 -18.30 0.14 5.96
C GLU A 93 -18.59 1.38 5.12
N THR A 94 -18.96 2.48 5.78
CA THR A 94 -19.15 3.75 5.09
C THR A 94 -17.86 3.97 4.34
N ALA A 95 -17.92 3.96 3.01
CA ALA A 95 -16.74 4.05 2.18
C ALA A 95 -15.93 5.27 2.64
N ASP A 96 -14.71 5.03 3.12
CA ASP A 96 -13.84 6.09 3.62
C ASP A 96 -13.67 7.14 2.51
N ALA A 97 -13.76 8.42 2.86
CA ALA A 97 -13.60 9.49 1.89
C ALA A 97 -12.18 9.45 1.32
N PHE A 98 -12.05 9.35 -0.01
CA PHE A 98 -10.75 9.35 -0.66
C PHE A 98 -10.19 10.77 -0.76
N GLY A 99 -9.07 11.03 -0.08
CA GLY A 99 -8.44 12.35 -0.03
C GLY A 99 -9.17 13.31 0.91
N GLU A 100 -9.42 12.88 2.14
CA GLU A 100 -10.01 13.73 3.18
C GLU A 100 -8.97 14.75 3.68
N GLU A 101 -9.28 16.03 3.61
CA GLU A 101 -8.43 17.07 4.22
C GLU A 101 -8.45 16.94 5.75
N THR A 102 -7.26 16.90 6.33
CA THR A 102 -7.07 16.84 7.78
C THR A 102 -5.92 17.74 8.23
N THR A 103 -5.91 18.07 9.53
CA THR A 103 -4.82 18.78 10.17
C THR A 103 -4.16 17.87 11.19
N LEU A 104 -2.93 17.48 10.89
CA LEU A 104 -2.08 16.64 11.72
C LEU A 104 -1.62 17.41 12.95
N GLN A 105 -1.72 16.76 14.10
CA GLN A 105 -1.27 17.30 15.38
C GLN A 105 0.04 16.61 15.78
N PRO A 106 1.11 17.36 16.06
CA PRO A 106 2.38 16.77 16.42
C PRO A 106 2.29 16.07 17.76
N LYS A 107 2.70 14.81 17.81
CA LYS A 107 2.80 14.00 19.03
C LYS A 107 4.27 13.71 19.31
N THR A 108 4.62 13.50 20.58
CA THR A 108 5.96 12.99 20.92
C THR A 108 6.06 11.55 20.44
N VAL A 109 7.11 11.25 19.70
CA VAL A 109 7.34 9.93 19.11
C VAL A 109 8.74 9.44 19.41
N VAL A 110 8.87 8.12 19.54
CA VAL A 110 10.17 7.45 19.43
C VAL A 110 10.38 7.10 17.98
N ILE A 111 11.49 7.54 17.41
CA ILE A 111 11.83 7.39 16.01
C ILE A 111 12.94 6.36 15.90
N LEU A 112 12.79 5.35 15.05
CA LEU A 112 13.85 4.47 14.59
C LEU A 112 14.08 4.71 13.10
N SER A 113 15.26 5.19 12.74
CA SER A 113 15.62 5.40 11.33
C SER A 113 16.20 4.11 10.73
N ASN A 114 15.68 3.70 9.58
CA ASN A 114 16.13 2.50 8.88
C ASN A 114 15.93 2.63 7.35
N LYS A 115 16.38 1.62 6.61
CA LYS A 115 16.18 1.51 5.15
C LYS A 115 15.69 0.11 4.80
N ALA A 116 14.91 0.02 3.73
CA ALA A 116 14.40 -1.25 3.21
C ALA A 116 14.47 -1.26 1.68
N THR A 117 14.44 -2.45 1.09
CA THR A 117 14.15 -2.63 -0.34
C THR A 117 12.66 -2.89 -0.52
N TRP A 118 12.18 -2.75 -1.75
CA TRP A 118 10.78 -3.05 -2.09
C TRP A 118 10.40 -4.51 -1.80
N GLU A 119 11.33 -5.45 -2.01
CA GLU A 119 11.11 -6.88 -1.76
C GLU A 119 10.94 -7.23 -0.28
N THR A 120 11.61 -6.51 0.62
CA THR A 120 11.58 -6.78 2.08
C THR A 120 10.86 -5.69 2.86
N ALA A 121 10.07 -4.85 2.17
CA ALA A 121 9.45 -3.66 2.74
C ALA A 121 8.67 -4.00 4.01
N PHE A 122 7.62 -4.82 3.90
CA PHE A 122 6.74 -5.12 5.02
C PHE A 122 7.47 -5.78 6.20
N GLU A 123 8.35 -6.75 5.93
CA GLU A 123 9.19 -7.40 6.95
C GLU A 123 10.08 -6.38 7.68
N THR A 124 10.73 -5.47 6.95
CA THR A 124 11.64 -4.49 7.55
C THR A 124 10.89 -3.43 8.37
N LEU A 125 9.69 -3.03 7.93
CA LEU A 125 8.83 -2.08 8.64
C LEU A 125 8.33 -2.71 9.95
N THR A 126 7.81 -3.94 9.90
CA THR A 126 7.34 -4.68 11.08
C THR A 126 8.48 -4.94 12.07
N ASP A 127 9.66 -5.36 11.62
CA ASP A 127 10.81 -5.55 12.51
C ASP A 127 11.28 -4.24 13.17
N SER A 128 11.16 -3.12 12.45
CA SER A 128 11.46 -1.80 13.00
C SER A 128 10.47 -1.45 14.13
N PHE A 129 9.17 -1.67 13.92
CA PHE A 129 8.16 -1.48 14.97
C PHE A 129 8.37 -2.40 16.18
N LYS A 130 8.68 -3.68 15.94
CA LYS A 130 9.00 -4.66 16.98
C LYS A 130 10.19 -4.21 17.82
N THR A 131 11.21 -3.64 17.19
CA THR A 131 12.40 -3.13 17.88
C THR A 131 12.06 -1.96 18.79
N VAL A 132 11.30 -0.97 18.31
CA VAL A 132 10.85 0.18 19.11
C VAL A 132 9.94 -0.29 20.25
N LYS A 133 8.96 -1.15 19.96
CA LYS A 133 8.04 -1.69 20.97
C LYS A 133 8.76 -2.47 22.06
N THR A 134 9.77 -3.28 21.70
CA THR A 134 10.58 -4.02 22.68
C THR A 134 11.33 -3.08 23.63
N LEU A 135 11.83 -1.95 23.13
CA LEU A 135 12.46 -0.93 23.97
C LEU A 135 11.44 -0.32 24.95
N LEU A 136 10.26 0.04 24.46
CA LEU A 136 9.19 0.62 25.27
C LEU A 136 8.70 -0.35 26.35
N ASP A 137 8.45 -1.61 25.97
CA ASP A 137 7.99 -2.66 26.87
C ASP A 137 9.00 -2.91 28.02
N LYS A 138 10.31 -2.91 27.73
CA LYS A 138 11.38 -3.02 28.75
C LYS A 138 11.36 -1.91 29.79
N GLN A 139 10.83 -0.74 29.43
CA GLN A 139 10.75 0.43 30.31
C GLN A 139 9.34 0.61 30.90
N GLY A 140 8.40 -0.29 30.57
CA GLY A 140 7.01 -0.19 30.99
C GLY A 140 6.26 0.99 30.36
N ILE A 141 6.77 1.54 29.27
CA ILE A 141 6.15 2.66 28.54
C ILE A 141 5.17 2.08 27.53
N LYS A 142 3.95 2.59 27.51
CA LYS A 142 2.93 2.22 26.52
C LYS A 142 2.97 3.20 25.35
N ALA A 143 2.65 2.70 24.16
CA ALA A 143 2.35 3.56 23.02
C ALA A 143 1.12 4.43 23.31
N ASP A 144 1.14 5.66 22.81
CA ASP A 144 0.11 6.69 22.97
C ASP A 144 -0.55 7.03 21.61
N GLY A 145 -0.71 6.01 20.77
CA GLY A 145 -1.26 6.14 19.43
C GLY A 145 -0.82 5.03 18.49
N ASN A 146 -1.23 5.18 17.24
CA ASN A 146 -0.90 4.25 16.17
C ASN A 146 0.57 4.42 15.75
N PRO A 147 1.27 3.32 15.44
CA PRO A 147 2.61 3.40 14.87
C PRO A 147 2.54 3.94 13.44
N MET A 148 3.59 4.65 13.04
CA MET A 148 3.66 5.30 11.74
C MET A 148 5.03 5.13 11.06
N ILE A 149 5.04 5.18 9.73
CA ILE A 149 6.24 5.16 8.90
C ILE A 149 6.31 6.46 8.12
N VAL A 150 7.33 7.27 8.40
CA VAL A 150 7.60 8.49 7.65
C VAL A 150 8.69 8.21 6.62
N TYR A 151 8.36 8.35 5.34
CA TYR A 151 9.31 8.13 4.25
C TYR A 151 10.14 9.38 4.04
N THR A 152 11.46 9.26 4.16
CA THR A 152 12.40 10.38 4.06
C THR A 152 13.10 10.43 2.71
N SER A 153 13.22 9.28 2.04
CA SER A 153 13.78 9.17 0.69
C SER A 153 13.33 7.87 0.06
N THR A 154 13.06 7.90 -1.25
CA THR A 154 12.58 6.75 -2.01
C THR A 154 13.22 6.75 -3.40
N ASP A 155 13.65 5.59 -3.88
CA ASP A 155 14.22 5.39 -5.21
C ASP A 155 13.84 4.01 -5.81
N ASP A 156 14.36 3.68 -6.99
CA ASP A 156 14.05 2.42 -7.68
C ASP A 156 14.57 1.17 -6.93
N ALA A 157 15.54 1.31 -6.03
CA ALA A 157 16.14 0.21 -5.28
C ALA A 157 15.49 0.01 -3.90
N GLY A 158 14.91 1.06 -3.32
CA GLY A 158 14.22 0.99 -2.05
C GLY A 158 13.94 2.36 -1.45
N PHE A 159 13.90 2.41 -0.12
CA PHE A 159 13.56 3.63 0.59
C PHE A 159 14.24 3.71 1.97
N THR A 160 14.41 4.94 2.43
CA THR A 160 14.79 5.27 3.81
C THR A 160 13.57 5.82 4.53
N PHE A 161 13.37 5.37 5.76
CA PHE A 161 12.18 5.68 6.53
C PHE A 161 12.50 5.85 8.02
N GLN A 162 11.51 6.40 8.71
CA GLN A 162 11.47 6.56 10.16
C GLN A 162 10.25 5.80 10.69
N ALA A 163 10.49 4.74 11.45
CA ALA A 163 9.45 4.06 12.21
C ALA A 163 9.21 4.83 13.51
N GLU A 164 8.04 5.43 13.62
CA GLU A 164 7.67 6.25 14.76
C GLU A 164 6.56 5.58 15.58
N ILE A 165 6.74 5.55 16.90
CA ILE A 165 5.69 5.13 17.84
C ILE A 165 5.38 6.31 18.77
N PRO A 166 4.14 6.83 18.76
CA PRO A 166 3.73 7.87 19.70
C PRO A 166 3.86 7.41 21.15
N VAL A 167 4.36 8.28 22.02
CA VAL A 167 4.52 8.00 23.46
C VAL A 167 4.18 9.23 24.30
N ALA A 168 3.49 9.00 25.42
CA ALA A 168 3.23 10.04 26.42
C ALA A 168 4.46 10.32 27.30
N GLN A 169 5.38 9.36 27.40
CA GLN A 169 6.60 9.45 28.19
C GLN A 169 7.82 9.10 27.34
N GLU A 170 8.84 9.94 27.39
CA GLU A 170 10.09 9.71 26.67
C GLU A 170 10.86 8.51 27.28
N PRO A 171 11.22 7.49 26.48
CA PRO A 171 12.11 6.43 26.94
C PRO A 171 13.54 6.94 27.14
N LYS A 172 14.25 6.26 28.03
CA LYS A 172 15.69 6.45 28.27
C LYS A 172 16.50 5.42 27.49
N ASN A 173 17.81 5.60 27.39
CA ASN A 173 18.73 4.62 26.82
C ASN A 173 18.33 4.14 25.40
N LEU A 174 18.07 5.11 24.52
CA LEU A 174 17.76 4.85 23.11
C LEU A 174 18.91 4.11 22.42
N GLY A 175 18.58 3.23 21.47
CA GLY A 175 19.58 2.62 20.60
C GLY A 175 20.21 3.64 19.65
N SER A 176 21.35 3.31 19.04
CA SER A 176 22.12 4.25 18.22
C SER A 176 21.36 4.84 17.01
N ASN A 177 20.35 4.13 16.49
CA ASN A 177 19.52 4.58 15.38
C ASN A 177 18.16 5.13 15.84
N MET A 178 18.00 5.36 17.16
CA MET A 178 16.77 5.82 17.76
C MET A 178 16.91 7.23 18.34
N SER A 179 15.87 8.03 18.18
CA SER A 179 15.76 9.38 18.73
C SER A 179 14.35 9.65 19.23
N ILE A 180 14.17 10.72 20.00
CA ILE A 180 12.85 11.28 20.29
C ILE A 180 12.63 12.47 19.37
N GLY A 181 11.43 12.59 18.82
CA GLY A 181 11.04 13.72 17.99
C GLY A 181 9.56 14.03 18.08
N LYS A 182 9.09 14.77 17.09
CA LYS A 182 7.68 15.08 16.88
C LYS A 182 7.22 14.41 15.60
N SER A 183 6.02 13.82 15.64
CA SER A 183 5.37 13.30 14.45
C SER A 183 5.09 14.43 13.45
N PRO A 184 4.89 14.13 12.16
CA PRO A 184 4.49 15.12 11.16
C PRO A 184 3.26 15.93 11.59
N ASP A 185 3.27 17.23 11.25
CA ASP A 185 2.21 18.18 11.58
C ASP A 185 1.75 19.02 10.37
N GLY A 186 0.63 19.71 10.54
CA GLY A 186 0.09 20.63 9.54
C GLY A 186 -0.99 20.00 8.65
N LYS A 187 -1.29 20.66 7.52
CA LYS A 187 -2.35 20.22 6.61
C LYS A 187 -1.89 19.03 5.77
N ALA A 188 -2.74 18.01 5.67
CA ALA A 188 -2.51 16.84 4.85
C ALA A 188 -3.82 16.33 4.25
N LEU A 189 -3.71 15.56 3.18
CA LEU A 189 -4.78 14.68 2.72
C LEU A 189 -4.59 13.30 3.34
N LYS A 190 -5.69 12.69 3.77
CA LYS A 190 -5.75 11.34 4.30
C LYS A 190 -6.42 10.42 3.28
N PHE A 191 -5.80 9.28 3.04
CA PHE A 191 -6.30 8.21 2.20
C PHE A 191 -6.25 6.92 3.01
N VAL A 192 -7.26 6.06 2.86
CA VAL A 192 -7.35 4.80 3.62
C VAL A 192 -7.06 3.64 2.69
N HIS A 193 -6.04 2.87 3.02
CA HIS A 193 -5.76 1.57 2.46
C HIS A 193 -6.37 0.48 3.35
N ARG A 194 -7.06 -0.47 2.73
CA ARG A 194 -7.61 -1.66 3.39
C ARG A 194 -7.23 -2.89 2.58
N GLY A 195 -6.48 -3.80 3.19
CA GLY A 195 -6.04 -5.04 2.54
C GLY A 195 -4.55 -5.29 2.71
N SER A 196 -4.02 -6.24 1.92
CA SER A 196 -2.61 -6.61 1.93
C SER A 196 -1.70 -5.42 1.60
N TYR A 197 -0.58 -5.33 2.33
CA TYR A 197 0.49 -4.39 2.04
C TYR A 197 1.00 -4.51 0.58
N ASP A 198 0.93 -5.71 -0.01
CA ASP A 198 1.28 -5.93 -1.43
C ASP A 198 0.43 -5.09 -2.41
N ASN A 199 -0.75 -4.64 -1.98
CA ASN A 199 -1.65 -3.81 -2.80
C ASN A 199 -1.45 -2.31 -2.55
N MET A 200 -0.43 -1.90 -1.78
CA MET A 200 -0.16 -0.49 -1.49
C MET A 200 0.17 0.31 -2.76
N ASP A 201 0.84 -0.31 -3.75
CA ASP A 201 1.15 0.33 -5.03
C ASP A 201 -0.11 0.89 -5.72
N ASN A 202 -1.20 0.13 -5.72
CA ASN A 202 -2.48 0.58 -6.30
C ASN A 202 -3.03 1.81 -5.56
N THR A 203 -2.79 1.91 -4.25
CA THR A 203 -3.22 3.05 -3.44
C THR A 203 -2.39 4.27 -3.76
N TYR A 204 -1.07 4.13 -3.89
CA TYR A 204 -0.18 5.20 -4.30
C TYR A 204 -0.46 5.73 -5.71
N GLU A 205 -0.77 4.85 -6.65
CA GLU A 205 -1.21 5.25 -7.99
C GLU A 205 -2.52 6.05 -7.93
N ALA A 206 -3.51 5.60 -7.15
CA ALA A 206 -4.77 6.30 -6.98
C ALA A 206 -4.59 7.68 -6.31
N ILE A 207 -3.72 7.78 -5.32
CA ILE A 207 -3.36 9.06 -4.66
C ILE A 207 -2.75 10.03 -5.67
N THR A 208 -1.78 9.56 -6.46
CA THR A 208 -1.10 10.39 -7.47
C THR A 208 -2.09 10.97 -8.47
N ASN A 209 -2.98 10.12 -9.01
CA ASN A 209 -4.03 10.56 -9.93
C ASN A 209 -4.98 11.58 -9.28
N TYR A 210 -5.34 11.37 -8.00
CA TYR A 210 -6.19 12.30 -7.27
C TYR A 210 -5.54 13.68 -7.10
N LEU A 211 -4.25 13.72 -6.74
CA LEU A 211 -3.50 14.98 -6.59
C LEU A 211 -3.42 15.71 -7.93
N ASP A 212 -3.14 15.00 -9.01
CA ASP A 212 -3.07 15.55 -10.37
C ASP A 212 -4.42 16.14 -10.83
N ASP A 213 -5.51 15.38 -10.66
CA ASP A 213 -6.87 15.80 -11.02
C ASP A 213 -7.30 17.06 -10.25
N LYS A 214 -6.92 17.14 -8.97
CA LYS A 214 -7.21 18.29 -8.10
C LYS A 214 -6.21 19.43 -8.23
N LYS A 215 -5.12 19.23 -8.97
CA LYS A 215 -4.00 20.17 -9.11
C LYS A 215 -3.42 20.59 -7.76
N LEU A 216 -3.32 19.63 -6.84
CA LEU A 216 -2.78 19.85 -5.50
C LEU A 216 -1.28 19.52 -5.49
N GLU A 217 -0.49 20.37 -4.85
CA GLU A 217 0.93 20.13 -4.67
C GLU A 217 1.20 19.51 -3.30
N ALA A 218 1.71 18.29 -3.31
CA ALA A 218 2.19 17.62 -2.10
C ALA A 218 3.60 18.10 -1.73
N LYS A 219 3.95 17.98 -0.44
CA LYS A 219 5.35 18.01 -0.02
C LYS A 219 6.07 16.75 -0.50
N ASP A 220 7.40 16.79 -0.48
CA ASP A 220 8.26 15.67 -0.89
C ASP A 220 8.35 14.57 0.20
N THR A 221 7.33 14.49 1.08
CA THR A 221 7.26 13.58 2.22
C THR A 221 5.86 13.03 2.30
N PHE A 222 5.72 11.73 2.51
CA PHE A 222 4.48 11.05 2.81
C PHE A 222 4.71 10.12 3.98
N PHE A 223 3.64 9.74 4.66
CA PHE A 223 3.75 8.82 5.77
C PHE A 223 2.50 7.95 5.91
N GLU A 224 2.71 6.77 6.47
CA GLU A 224 1.68 5.77 6.73
C GLU A 224 1.43 5.68 8.23
N GLU A 225 0.17 5.61 8.63
CA GLU A 225 -0.26 5.32 10.00
C GLU A 225 -1.02 3.99 10.01
N TYR A 226 -0.58 3.06 10.84
CA TYR A 226 -1.14 1.71 10.91
C TYR A 226 -2.23 1.66 11.99
N LEU A 227 -3.50 1.63 11.57
CA LEU A 227 -4.65 1.63 12.48
C LEU A 227 -4.85 0.26 13.12
N THR A 228 -4.46 -0.78 12.39
CA THR A 228 -4.33 -2.15 12.87
C THR A 228 -2.86 -2.43 13.17
N ASP A 229 -2.57 -3.18 14.23
CA ASP A 229 -1.19 -3.55 14.57
C ASP A 229 -0.59 -4.46 13.50
N PRO A 230 0.44 -4.02 12.76
CA PRO A 230 1.02 -4.79 11.65
C PRO A 230 1.81 -6.02 12.14
N LEU A 231 2.09 -6.14 13.44
CA LEU A 231 2.79 -7.29 14.03
C LEU A 231 1.85 -8.47 14.31
N THR A 232 0.54 -8.21 14.44
CA THR A 232 -0.44 -9.20 14.90
C THR A 232 -1.63 -9.35 13.96
N THR A 233 -1.87 -8.37 13.11
CA THR A 233 -2.95 -8.39 12.12
C THR A 233 -2.50 -9.14 10.88
N ALA A 234 -3.38 -9.98 10.33
CA ALA A 234 -3.13 -10.62 9.04
C ALA A 234 -3.01 -9.56 7.94
N GLU A 235 -2.11 -9.77 6.98
CA GLU A 235 -1.79 -8.79 5.93
C GLU A 235 -3.05 -8.37 5.17
N ASP A 236 -3.93 -9.30 4.83
CA ASP A 236 -5.19 -9.04 4.11
C ASP A 236 -6.23 -8.20 4.89
N LYS A 237 -5.94 -7.88 6.16
CA LYS A 237 -6.82 -7.11 7.05
C LYS A 237 -6.16 -5.84 7.57
N LEU A 238 -5.02 -5.44 7.02
CA LEU A 238 -4.38 -4.20 7.43
C LEU A 238 -5.26 -3.01 7.04
N VAL A 239 -5.34 -2.05 7.97
CA VAL A 239 -5.91 -0.73 7.72
C VAL A 239 -4.81 0.29 7.94
N ILE A 240 -4.44 0.98 6.86
CA ILE A 240 -3.33 1.93 6.83
C ILE A 240 -3.86 3.27 6.33
N ASN A 241 -3.70 4.32 7.11
CA ASN A 241 -3.93 5.67 6.64
C ASN A 241 -2.65 6.17 5.97
N VAL A 242 -2.72 6.52 4.69
CA VAL A 242 -1.66 7.21 3.97
C VAL A 242 -1.94 8.70 4.03
N TYR A 243 -0.99 9.46 4.57
CA TYR A 243 -1.08 10.91 4.65
C TYR A 243 -0.12 11.57 3.67
N VAL A 244 -0.65 12.54 2.94
CA VAL A 244 0.08 13.39 2.01
C VAL A 244 0.03 14.84 2.51
N PRO A 245 1.07 15.31 3.22
CA PRO A 245 1.23 16.71 3.57
C PRO A 245 1.14 17.62 2.34
N LEU A 246 0.36 18.69 2.45
CA LEU A 246 0.22 19.69 1.39
C LEU A 246 1.26 20.80 1.54
N LYS A 247 1.67 21.41 0.41
CA LYS A 247 2.56 22.59 0.40
C LYS A 247 1.89 23.84 0.94
#